data_AF-A0A2E0VIT0-F1
#
_entry.id   AF-A0A2E0VIT0-F1
#
_cell.length_a   1.000
_cell.length_b   1.000
_cell.length_c   1.000
_cell.angle_alpha   90.00
_cell.angle_beta   90.00
_cell.angle_gamma   90.00
#
_symmetry.space_group_name_H-M   'P 1'
#
loop_
_entity.id
_entity.type
_entity.pdbx_description
1 polymer ?
#
loop_
_entity_poly.entity_id
_entity_poly.type
_entity_poly.pdbx_seq_one_letter_code
_entity_poly.pdbx_strand_id
1 'polypeptide(L)'
;MLKRFILMSLIVIPALALSQPDGMNQEQMQKLMQGAMQMQACMAEIDQDQLEAIGNEAEAMQSELKRMCSAGDRDGAQAKAMAFGVKMAQSDAMKQLRSCGEMAMAMMPSMMDYIDSQTEDGGDSNADKHVCDHL
;
A
#
# COMPACT_ATOMS: atom_id res chain seq x y z
N MET A 1 45.51 -16.08 37.70
CA MET A 1 44.36 -16.76 37.06
C MET A 1 43.43 -15.79 36.31
N LEU A 2 43.90 -14.63 35.81
CA LEU A 2 43.03 -13.64 35.13
C LEU A 2 43.70 -12.97 33.91
N LYS A 3 44.68 -13.64 33.30
CA LYS A 3 45.47 -13.09 32.18
C LYS A 3 45.50 -13.99 30.93
N ARG A 4 44.73 -15.08 30.93
CA ARG A 4 44.62 -16.04 29.81
C ARG A 4 43.26 -16.07 29.11
N PHE A 5 42.30 -15.25 29.56
CA PHE A 5 40.94 -15.21 28.99
C PHE A 5 40.66 -14.00 28.09
N ILE A 6 41.68 -13.18 27.76
CA ILE A 6 41.50 -11.97 26.95
C ILE A 6 41.83 -12.20 25.46
N LEU A 7 42.13 -13.45 25.03
CA LEU A 7 42.65 -13.71 23.68
C LEU A 7 41.85 -14.71 22.84
N MET A 8 40.53 -14.83 23.04
CA MET A 8 39.68 -15.76 22.27
C MET A 8 38.23 -15.26 22.12
N SER A 9 38.05 -13.99 21.75
CA SER A 9 36.73 -13.47 21.29
C SER A 9 36.91 -12.47 20.14
N LEU A 10 37.81 -12.80 19.22
CA LEU A 10 37.90 -12.13 17.93
C LEU A 10 37.36 -13.09 16.86
N ILE A 11 36.42 -12.58 16.07
CA ILE A 11 35.95 -13.11 14.78
C ILE A 11 34.92 -14.25 14.88
N VAL A 12 33.66 -13.87 15.11
CA VAL A 12 32.57 -14.40 14.29
C VAL A 12 31.92 -13.20 13.63
N ILE A 13 32.51 -12.77 12.51
CA ILE A 13 31.78 -11.95 11.53
C ILE A 13 30.71 -12.90 11.01
N PRO A 14 29.40 -12.62 11.21
CA PRO A 14 28.41 -13.31 10.42
C PRO A 14 28.65 -12.82 9.00
N ALA A 15 29.22 -13.67 8.17
CA ALA A 15 29.17 -13.54 6.72
C ALA A 15 27.69 -13.70 6.30
N LEU A 16 26.87 -12.70 6.63
CA LEU A 16 25.69 -12.40 5.85
C LEU A 16 26.24 -11.79 4.57
N ALA A 17 26.73 -12.67 3.70
CA ALA A 17 26.68 -12.41 2.27
C ALA A 17 25.23 -12.04 2.00
N LEU A 18 24.97 -10.74 1.89
CA LEU A 18 23.78 -10.24 1.24
C LEU A 18 23.84 -10.88 -0.15
N SER A 19 23.06 -11.93 -0.36
CA SER A 19 22.67 -12.36 -1.69
C SER A 19 21.99 -11.15 -2.31
N GLN A 20 22.78 -10.33 -2.99
CA GLN A 20 22.25 -9.25 -3.81
C GLN A 20 21.28 -9.93 -4.77
N PRO A 21 20.03 -9.48 -4.87
CA PRO A 21 19.11 -10.03 -5.85
C PRO A 21 19.78 -9.92 -7.22
N ASP A 22 20.18 -11.07 -7.77
CA ASP A 22 20.73 -11.19 -9.12
C ASP A 22 19.70 -10.56 -10.07
N GLY A 23 20.04 -9.40 -10.64
CA GLY A 23 19.21 -8.74 -11.65
C GLY A 23 19.07 -7.23 -11.55
N MET A 24 19.40 -6.59 -10.41
CA MET A 24 19.37 -5.12 -10.30
C MET A 24 20.74 -4.49 -10.40
N ASN A 25 20.92 -3.59 -11.37
CA ASN A 25 22.16 -2.83 -11.49
C ASN A 25 22.21 -1.66 -10.46
N GLN A 26 23.39 -1.08 -10.26
CA GLN A 26 23.60 -0.02 -9.26
C GLN A 26 22.74 1.24 -9.54
N GLU A 27 22.46 1.55 -10.81
CA GLU A 27 21.64 2.69 -11.22
C GLU A 27 20.16 2.47 -10.85
N GLN A 28 19.65 1.25 -11.05
CA GLN A 28 18.30 0.85 -10.65
C GLN A 28 18.14 0.92 -9.12
N MET A 29 19.15 0.47 -8.38
CA MET A 29 19.12 0.56 -6.91
C MET A 29 19.12 2.02 -6.41
N GLN A 30 19.87 2.92 -7.06
CA GLN A 30 19.84 4.34 -6.75
C GLN A 30 18.49 4.99 -7.05
N LYS A 31 17.88 4.69 -8.21
CA LYS A 31 16.53 5.16 -8.56
C LYS A 31 15.48 4.70 -7.56
N LEU A 32 15.53 3.43 -7.14
CA LEU A 32 14.63 2.88 -6.13
C LEU A 32 14.81 3.57 -4.78
N MET A 33 16.05 3.81 -4.34
CA MET A 33 16.33 4.52 -3.09
C MET A 33 15.83 5.97 -3.14
N GLN A 34 16.03 6.65 -4.27
CA GLN A 34 15.52 8.00 -4.48
C GLN A 34 13.99 8.05 -4.45
N GLY A 35 13.33 7.05 -5.03
CA GLY A 35 11.88 6.92 -4.98
C GLY A 35 11.33 6.66 -3.59
N ALA A 36 11.98 5.78 -2.83
CA ALA A 36 11.61 5.54 -1.43
C ALA A 36 11.70 6.83 -0.59
N MET A 37 12.74 7.64 -0.78
CA MET A 37 12.88 8.92 -0.08
C MET A 37 11.80 9.93 -0.49
N GLN A 38 11.48 10.03 -1.79
CA GLN A 38 10.42 10.92 -2.26
C GLN A 38 9.03 10.50 -1.74
N MET A 39 8.74 9.20 -1.72
CA MET A 39 7.52 8.67 -1.15
C MET A 39 7.44 8.94 0.35
N GLN A 40 8.53 8.72 1.09
CA GLN A 40 8.57 9.00 2.53
C GLN A 40 8.35 10.50 2.81
N ALA A 41 8.95 11.38 2.01
CA ALA A 41 8.72 12.82 2.13
C ALA A 41 7.26 13.18 1.82
N CYS A 42 6.68 12.64 0.75
CA CYS A 42 5.28 12.86 0.39
C CYS A 42 4.31 12.40 1.49
N MET A 43 4.53 11.19 2.04
CA MET A 43 3.69 10.67 3.13
C MET A 43 3.84 11.47 4.43
N ALA A 44 5.01 12.09 4.67
CA ALA A 44 5.23 12.94 5.84
C ALA A 44 4.49 14.28 5.76
N GLU A 45 4.09 14.72 4.57
CA GLU A 45 3.30 15.94 4.37
C GLU A 45 1.78 15.70 4.50
N ILE A 46 1.35 14.44 4.50
CA ILE A 46 -0.06 14.10 4.71
C ILE A 46 -0.44 14.37 6.17
N ASP A 47 -1.55 15.07 6.35
CA ASP A 47 -2.16 15.30 7.65
C ASP A 47 -2.55 13.97 8.30
N GLN A 48 -1.81 13.59 9.35
CA GLN A 48 -1.97 12.32 10.03
C GLN A 48 -3.29 12.22 10.80
N ASP A 49 -3.79 13.33 11.33
CA ASP A 49 -5.06 13.35 12.05
C ASP A 49 -6.23 13.12 11.07
N GLN A 50 -6.14 13.70 9.87
CA GLN A 50 -7.10 13.44 8.79
C GLN A 50 -7.02 11.99 8.30
N LEU A 51 -5.82 11.43 8.19
CA LEU A 51 -5.65 10.04 7.76
C LEU A 51 -6.21 9.06 8.80
N GLU A 52 -5.98 9.31 10.09
CA GLU A 52 -6.56 8.52 11.18
C GLU A 52 -8.08 8.64 11.21
N ALA A 53 -8.63 9.84 11.02
CA ALA A 53 -10.07 10.06 10.94
C ALA A 53 -10.71 9.30 9.77
N ILE A 54 -10.05 9.29 8.59
CA ILE A 54 -10.47 8.49 7.44
C ILE A 54 -10.45 7.00 7.77
N GLY A 55 -9.41 6.51 8.46
CA GLY A 55 -9.31 5.12 8.89
C GLY A 55 -10.46 4.71 9.80
N ASN A 56 -10.73 5.51 10.84
CA ASN A 56 -11.84 5.30 11.76
C ASN A 56 -13.20 5.33 11.04
N GLU A 57 -13.39 6.26 10.08
CA GLU A 57 -14.60 6.33 9.27
C GLU A 57 -14.78 5.09 8.38
N ALA A 58 -13.68 4.60 7.79
CA ALA A 58 -13.70 3.40 6.94
C ALA A 58 -14.02 2.13 7.75
N GLU A 59 -13.49 1.98 8.96
CA GLU A 59 -13.82 0.85 9.85
C GLU A 59 -15.31 0.86 10.26
N ALA A 60 -15.83 2.04 10.61
CA ALA A 60 -17.24 2.20 10.92
C ALA A 60 -18.12 1.86 9.71
N MET A 61 -17.73 2.33 8.52
CA MET A 61 -18.42 2.00 7.27
C MET A 61 -18.40 0.49 6.99
N GLN A 62 -17.26 -0.17 7.16
CA GLN A 62 -17.15 -1.62 6.95
C GLN A 62 -18.10 -2.39 7.87
N SER A 63 -18.16 -2.01 9.14
CA SER A 63 -19.05 -2.62 10.13
C SER A 63 -20.53 -2.40 9.77
N GLU A 64 -20.87 -1.20 9.29
CA GLU A 64 -22.22 -0.89 8.83
C GLU A 64 -22.60 -1.70 7.59
N LEU A 65 -21.72 -1.78 6.59
CA LEU A 65 -21.94 -2.57 5.38
C LEU A 65 -22.11 -4.05 5.73
N LYS A 66 -21.30 -4.61 6.63
CA LYS A 66 -21.46 -5.99 7.14
C LYS A 66 -22.84 -6.21 7.76
N ARG A 67 -23.33 -5.25 8.54
CA ARG A 67 -24.66 -5.30 9.14
C ARG A 67 -25.76 -5.27 8.08
N MET A 68 -25.65 -4.38 7.09
CA MET A 68 -26.64 -4.27 5.99
C MET A 68 -26.66 -5.55 5.15
N CYS A 69 -25.49 -6.06 4.76
CA CYS A 69 -25.35 -7.31 4.01
C CYS A 69 -25.93 -8.52 4.77
N SER A 70 -25.64 -8.63 6.08
CA SER A 70 -26.18 -9.71 6.93
C SER A 70 -27.70 -9.62 7.11
N ALA A 71 -28.27 -8.43 7.01
CA ALA A 71 -29.71 -8.21 7.04
C ALA A 71 -30.40 -8.45 5.68
N GLY A 72 -29.63 -8.77 4.63
CA GLY A 72 -30.13 -8.95 3.27
C GLY A 72 -30.31 -7.65 2.47
N ASP A 73 -29.95 -6.49 3.04
CA ASP A 73 -30.00 -5.18 2.37
C ASP A 73 -28.78 -4.99 1.48
N ARG A 74 -28.72 -5.77 0.40
CA ARG A 74 -27.61 -5.79 -0.56
C ARG A 74 -27.52 -4.47 -1.32
N ASP A 75 -28.60 -4.07 -2.00
CA ASP A 75 -28.61 -2.86 -2.83
C ASP A 75 -28.32 -1.60 -2.01
N GLY A 76 -28.86 -1.52 -0.78
CA GLY A 76 -28.57 -0.43 0.14
C GLY A 76 -27.09 -0.39 0.55
N ALA A 77 -26.49 -1.54 0.83
CA ALA A 77 -25.07 -1.64 1.15
C ALA A 77 -24.20 -1.19 -0.04
N GLN A 78 -24.53 -1.63 -1.25
CA GLN A 78 -23.81 -1.24 -2.46
C GLN A 78 -23.89 0.27 -2.70
N ALA A 79 -25.09 0.85 -2.66
CA ALA A 79 -25.28 2.29 -2.85
C ALA A 79 -24.50 3.10 -1.81
N LYS A 80 -24.50 2.64 -0.55
CA LYS A 80 -23.76 3.27 0.53
C LYS A 80 -22.24 3.17 0.36
N ALA A 81 -21.73 2.00 -0.05
CA ALA A 81 -20.32 1.80 -0.36
C ALA A 81 -19.85 2.69 -1.52
N MET A 82 -20.65 2.81 -2.59
CA MET A 82 -20.36 3.72 -3.71
C MET A 82 -20.30 5.18 -3.25
N ALA A 83 -21.29 5.63 -2.47
CA ALA A 83 -21.33 7.00 -1.95
C ALA A 83 -20.12 7.30 -1.05
N PHE A 84 -19.73 6.36 -0.19
CA PHE A 84 -18.52 6.46 0.61
C PHE A 84 -17.26 6.54 -0.25
N GLY A 85 -17.14 5.68 -1.28
CA GLY A 85 -16.02 5.73 -2.22
C GLY A 85 -15.89 7.08 -2.93
N VAL A 86 -17.00 7.67 -3.37
CA VAL A 86 -17.02 9.02 -3.96
C VAL A 86 -16.57 10.07 -2.95
N LYS A 87 -17.06 10.01 -1.70
CA LYS A 87 -16.63 10.92 -0.64
C LYS A 87 -15.12 10.81 -0.39
N MET A 88 -14.59 9.60 -0.29
CA MET A 88 -13.15 9.37 -0.07
C MET A 88 -12.32 9.89 -1.24
N ALA A 89 -12.75 9.67 -2.49
CA ALA A 89 -12.07 10.20 -3.68
C ALA A 89 -12.02 11.74 -3.73
N GLN A 90 -12.96 12.41 -3.06
CA GLN A 90 -13.01 13.87 -2.97
C GLN A 90 -12.19 14.43 -1.80
N SER A 91 -11.70 13.60 -0.87
CA SER A 91 -10.92 14.06 0.28
C SER A 91 -9.51 14.48 -0.13
N ASP A 92 -8.99 15.56 0.45
CA ASP A 92 -7.67 16.08 0.08
C ASP A 92 -6.54 15.17 0.58
N ALA A 93 -6.69 14.59 1.78
CA ALA A 93 -5.77 13.58 2.30
C ALA A 93 -5.69 12.35 1.36
N MET A 94 -6.81 11.90 0.80
CA MET A 94 -6.81 10.75 -0.12
C MET A 94 -6.25 11.10 -1.50
N LYS A 95 -6.49 12.32 -1.99
CA LYS A 95 -5.84 12.83 -3.22
C LYS A 95 -4.33 12.92 -3.07
N GLN A 96 -3.85 13.42 -1.93
CA GLN A 96 -2.42 13.49 -1.63
C GLN A 96 -1.82 12.09 -1.51
N LEU A 97 -2.48 11.19 -0.77
CA LEU A 97 -2.05 9.79 -0.66
C LEU A 97 -1.96 9.12 -2.03
N ARG A 98 -2.94 9.34 -2.91
CA ARG A 98 -2.92 8.88 -4.29
C ARG A 98 -1.75 9.44 -5.07
N SER A 99 -1.49 10.74 -4.97
CA SER A 99 -0.35 11.39 -5.62
C SER A 99 0.99 10.81 -5.17
N CYS A 100 1.14 10.52 -3.86
CA CYS A 100 2.32 9.82 -3.35
C CYS A 100 2.49 8.43 -3.98
N GLY A 101 1.40 7.69 -4.16
CA GLY A 101 1.41 6.37 -4.80
C GLY A 101 1.71 6.41 -6.31
N GLU A 102 1.21 7.42 -7.03
CA GLU A 102 1.49 7.60 -8.46
C GLU A 102 2.98 7.86 -8.73
N MET A 103 3.65 8.63 -7.86
CA MET A 103 5.11 8.80 -7.92
C MET A 103 5.86 7.48 -7.73
N ALA A 104 5.40 6.63 -6.81
CA ALA A 104 6.00 5.31 -6.60
C ALA A 104 5.82 4.38 -7.82
N MET A 105 4.64 4.39 -8.44
CA MET A 105 4.36 3.60 -9.66
C MET A 105 5.20 4.07 -10.86
N ALA A 106 5.36 5.39 -11.04
CA ALA A 106 6.18 5.95 -12.12
C ALA A 106 7.67 5.53 -12.04
N MET A 107 8.13 5.10 -10.87
CA MET A 107 9.50 4.64 -10.63
C MET A 107 9.68 3.13 -10.82
N MET A 108 8.61 2.38 -11.08
CA MET A 108 8.63 0.94 -11.37
C MET A 108 7.93 0.64 -12.71
N PRO A 109 8.60 0.85 -13.86
CA PRO A 109 8.01 0.68 -15.19
C PRO A 109 7.43 -0.71 -15.45
N SER A 110 8.07 -1.75 -14.90
CA SER A 110 7.63 -3.14 -15.01
C SER A 110 6.31 -3.42 -14.28
N MET A 111 5.96 -2.61 -13.27
CA MET A 111 4.66 -2.72 -12.59
C MET A 111 3.55 -2.15 -13.45
N MET A 112 3.85 -1.15 -14.30
CA MET A 112 2.88 -0.55 -15.21
C MET A 112 2.51 -1.53 -16.34
N ASP A 113 3.49 -2.24 -16.91
CA ASP A 113 3.22 -3.33 -17.88
C ASP A 113 2.42 -4.47 -17.26
N TYR A 114 2.66 -4.79 -15.97
CA TYR A 114 1.87 -5.79 -15.24
C TYR A 114 0.42 -5.33 -15.03
N ILE A 115 0.22 -4.07 -14.64
CA ILE A 115 -1.13 -3.50 -14.51
C ILE A 115 -1.83 -3.47 -15.87
N ASP A 116 -1.15 -3.04 -16.92
CA ASP A 116 -1.72 -2.96 -18.27
C ASP A 116 -2.15 -4.34 -18.80
N SER A 117 -1.31 -5.37 -18.58
CA SER A 117 -1.62 -6.77 -18.90
C SER A 117 -2.77 -7.37 -18.08
N GLN A 118 -3.08 -6.78 -16.92
CA GLN A 118 -4.24 -7.13 -16.10
C GLN A 118 -5.48 -6.27 -16.45
N THR A 119 -5.29 -5.16 -17.18
CA THR A 119 -6.36 -4.29 -17.68
C THR A 119 -6.73 -4.53 -19.15
N GLU A 120 -6.11 -5.50 -19.83
CA GLU A 120 -6.61 -6.07 -21.09
C GLU A 120 -7.97 -6.80 -20.93
N ASP A 121 -8.54 -6.81 -19.72
CA ASP A 121 -9.98 -6.97 -19.49
C ASP A 121 -10.65 -5.58 -19.37
N GLY A 122 -10.52 -4.80 -20.46
CA GLY A 122 -11.14 -3.50 -20.67
C GLY A 122 -12.65 -3.58 -20.89
N GLY A 123 -13.38 -4.31 -20.03
CA GLY A 123 -14.81 -4.49 -20.15
C GLY A 123 -15.42 -5.10 -18.90
N ASP A 124 -16.11 -4.28 -18.11
CA ASP A 124 -17.30 -4.73 -17.37
C ASP A 124 -17.13 -5.89 -16.37
N SER A 125 -16.00 -6.00 -15.67
CA SER A 125 -15.90 -6.93 -14.51
C SER A 125 -16.36 -6.30 -13.19
N ASN A 126 -17.05 -5.16 -13.25
CA ASN A 126 -17.57 -4.42 -12.10
C ASN A 126 -19.11 -4.40 -12.03
N ALA A 127 -19.83 -4.85 -13.06
CA ALA A 127 -21.29 -4.93 -13.00
C ALA A 127 -21.79 -6.00 -12.01
N ASP A 128 -21.02 -7.08 -11.81
CA ASP A 128 -21.44 -8.21 -10.96
C ASP A 128 -20.70 -8.30 -9.61
N LYS A 129 -19.77 -7.39 -9.30
CA LYS A 129 -19.05 -7.41 -8.01
C LYS A 129 -19.80 -6.57 -6.98
N HIS A 130 -20.58 -7.25 -6.15
CA HIS A 130 -21.36 -6.61 -5.10
C HIS A 130 -20.55 -6.55 -3.78
N VAL A 131 -20.64 -5.44 -3.06
CA VAL A 131 -19.85 -5.21 -1.83
C VAL A 131 -20.03 -6.32 -0.79
N CYS A 132 -21.24 -6.86 -0.65
CA CYS A 132 -21.55 -7.96 0.25
C CYS A 132 -20.84 -9.28 -0.04
N ASP A 133 -20.29 -9.48 -1.23
CA ASP A 133 -19.60 -10.72 -1.60
C ASP A 133 -18.11 -10.70 -1.18
N HIS A 134 -17.65 -9.60 -0.58
CA HIS A 134 -16.25 -9.34 -0.22
C HIS A 134 -16.06 -8.83 1.23
N LEU A 135 -17.10 -8.89 2.07
CA LEU A 135 -17.10 -8.35 3.44
C LEU A 135 -17.05 -9.42 4.53
#